data_AF-W2HPR9-F1
#
_entry.id   AF-W2HPR9-F1
#
_cell.length_a   1.000
_cell.length_b   1.000
_cell.length_c   1.000
_cell.angle_alpha   90.00
_cell.angle_beta   90.00
_cell.angle_gamma   90.00
#
_symmetry.space_group_name_H-M   'P 1'
#
loop_
_entity.id
_entity.type
_entity.pdbx_description
1 polymer ?
#
loop_
_entity_poly.entity_id
_entity_poly.type
_entity_poly.pdbx_seq_one_letter_code
_entity_poly.pdbx_strand_id
1 'polypeptide(L)'
;MFGTRVLFTLLSTAVAVATAATDFSKLPVFFFHGVRGNHSSGDNYVAKLSAEGRTVVPLSFCESTCSLEAIVLQVPKAIAQVREVVSNSSEFDDGYIFIGHSQGGAVSRAVIEEMDDHKVKRYISTAGLQNGQFIGPDKVEVSIKNDAPFLAALVPETMFNYSAYGPEDFYGKMQKDYVLYSIENPDAQYTYSQFNVNRWPQFGSFSTANFFLPVYNNVNRCLPGDNQCIYDQKRRKANFLKLEEAHFFASPA
;
A
#
# COMPACT_ATOMS: atom_id res chain seq x y z
N MET A 1 35.42 -40.08 -52.00
CA MET A 1 35.14 -38.83 -51.26
C MET A 1 34.44 -39.20 -49.97
N PHE A 2 35.12 -39.01 -48.85
CA PHE A 2 34.63 -39.30 -47.50
C PHE A 2 33.61 -38.24 -47.07
N GLY A 3 32.50 -38.67 -46.48
CA GLY A 3 31.47 -37.77 -45.94
C GLY A 3 30.89 -38.36 -44.66
N THR A 4 31.64 -38.26 -43.56
CA THR A 4 31.21 -38.68 -42.22
C THR A 4 30.19 -37.68 -41.69
N ARG A 5 28.92 -38.07 -41.57
CA ARG A 5 27.90 -37.30 -40.83
C ARG A 5 28.02 -37.65 -39.35
N VAL A 6 28.56 -36.71 -38.57
CA VAL A 6 28.53 -36.75 -37.10
C VAL A 6 27.18 -36.19 -36.65
N LEU A 7 26.36 -37.02 -36.03
CA LEU A 7 25.12 -36.62 -35.38
C LEU A 7 25.45 -36.30 -33.91
N PHE A 8 25.46 -35.03 -33.53
CA PHE A 8 25.56 -34.60 -32.14
C PHE A 8 24.17 -34.68 -31.49
N THR A 9 23.96 -35.67 -30.63
CA THR A 9 22.81 -35.74 -29.72
C THR A 9 23.08 -34.84 -28.52
N LEU A 10 22.44 -33.67 -28.48
CA LEU A 10 22.37 -32.83 -27.29
C LEU A 10 21.36 -33.44 -26.31
N LEU A 11 21.84 -34.05 -25.22
CA LEU A 11 21.01 -34.35 -24.06
C LEU A 11 20.76 -33.06 -23.28
N SER A 12 19.58 -32.47 -23.41
CA SER A 12 19.09 -31.45 -22.49
C SER A 12 18.58 -32.13 -21.22
N THR A 13 19.40 -32.20 -20.18
CA THR A 13 18.95 -32.55 -18.83
C THR A 13 18.17 -31.38 -18.25
N ALA A 14 16.84 -31.48 -18.25
CA ALA A 14 15.99 -30.58 -17.48
C ALA A 14 16.18 -30.89 -15.99
N VAL A 15 16.89 -30.01 -15.28
CA VAL A 15 16.92 -30.03 -13.81
C VAL A 15 15.58 -29.43 -13.36
N ALA A 16 14.65 -30.30 -12.97
CA ALA A 16 13.45 -29.86 -12.26
C ALA A 16 13.90 -29.36 -10.88
N VAL A 17 14.02 -28.04 -10.72
CA VAL A 17 14.12 -27.42 -9.40
C VAL A 17 12.77 -27.64 -8.73
N ALA A 18 12.70 -28.63 -7.85
CA ALA A 18 11.56 -28.78 -6.96
C ALA A 18 11.57 -27.58 -6.00
N THR A 19 10.86 -26.51 -6.36
CA THR A 19 10.54 -25.45 -5.41
C THR A 19 9.57 -26.07 -4.41
N ALA A 20 10.07 -26.40 -3.22
CA ALA A 20 9.20 -26.73 -2.10
C ALA A 20 8.20 -25.57 -1.92
N ALA A 21 6.91 -25.89 -1.86
CA ALA A 21 5.90 -24.87 -1.62
C ALA A 21 6.19 -24.20 -0.26
N THR A 22 6.17 -22.88 -0.23
CA THR A 22 6.36 -22.12 1.02
C THR A 22 5.28 -22.52 2.02
N ASP A 23 5.71 -23.04 3.17
CA ASP A 23 4.80 -23.29 4.28
C ASP A 23 4.50 -21.97 4.99
N PHE A 24 3.51 -21.25 4.44
CA PHE A 24 3.06 -19.98 5.01
C PHE A 24 2.56 -20.12 6.46
N SER A 25 2.32 -21.33 6.97
CA SER A 25 1.85 -21.52 8.34
C SER A 25 2.89 -21.16 9.41
N LYS A 26 4.17 -21.14 9.02
CA LYS A 26 5.30 -20.90 9.91
C LYS A 26 5.90 -19.50 9.79
N LEU A 27 5.55 -18.75 8.75
CA LEU A 27 6.16 -17.44 8.53
C LEU A 27 5.67 -16.42 9.57
N PRO A 28 6.57 -15.59 10.10
CA PRO A 28 6.20 -14.49 10.98
C PRO A 28 5.43 -13.42 10.21
N VAL A 29 4.69 -12.58 10.95
CA VAL A 29 3.74 -11.62 10.40
C VAL A 29 4.06 -10.22 10.87
N PHE A 30 4.12 -9.27 9.95
CA PHE A 30 4.08 -7.84 10.26
C PHE A 30 2.66 -7.30 10.07
N PHE A 31 2.18 -6.51 11.02
CA PHE A 31 0.89 -5.84 10.93
C PHE A 31 1.07 -4.31 10.80
N PHE A 32 0.39 -3.71 9.82
CA PHE A 32 0.39 -2.28 9.53
C PHE A 32 -0.98 -1.69 9.89
N HIS A 33 -0.99 -0.76 10.84
CA HIS A 33 -2.21 -0.11 11.30
C HIS A 33 -2.79 0.89 10.29
N GLY A 34 -4.07 1.23 10.49
CA GLY A 34 -4.78 2.22 9.67
C GLY A 34 -4.57 3.66 10.15
N VAL A 35 -5.27 4.58 9.49
CA VAL A 35 -5.28 6.00 9.87
C VAL A 35 -5.89 6.18 11.26
N ARG A 36 -5.27 7.04 12.06
CA ARG A 36 -5.51 7.27 13.50
C ARG A 36 -5.35 6.03 14.39
N GLY A 37 -4.91 4.90 13.83
CA GLY A 37 -4.64 3.66 14.55
C GLY A 37 -3.25 3.63 15.16
N ASN A 38 -2.92 2.51 15.78
CA ASN A 38 -1.64 2.21 16.41
C ASN A 38 -1.40 0.69 16.38
N HIS A 39 -0.26 0.23 16.91
CA HIS A 39 0.10 -1.17 16.97
C HIS A 39 -0.98 -2.06 17.62
N SER A 40 -1.70 -1.57 18.64
CA SER A 40 -2.74 -2.37 19.32
C SER A 40 -3.97 -2.65 18.44
N SER A 41 -4.11 -1.95 17.31
CA SER A 41 -5.08 -2.34 16.28
C SER A 41 -4.83 -3.74 15.71
N GLY A 42 -3.62 -4.29 15.92
CA GLY A 42 -3.22 -5.64 15.55
C GLY A 42 -3.41 -6.70 16.65
N ASP A 43 -3.89 -6.35 17.85
CA ASP A 43 -3.91 -7.25 19.01
C ASP A 43 -4.68 -8.55 18.75
N ASN A 44 -5.74 -8.51 17.96
CA ASN A 44 -6.48 -9.71 17.58
C ASN A 44 -5.62 -10.65 16.72
N TYR A 45 -4.80 -10.12 15.81
CA TYR A 45 -3.87 -10.94 15.02
C TYR A 45 -2.78 -11.53 15.91
N VAL A 46 -2.23 -10.74 16.84
CA VAL A 46 -1.26 -11.23 17.83
C VAL A 46 -1.86 -12.36 18.63
N ALA A 47 -3.02 -12.15 19.27
CA ALA A 47 -3.64 -13.14 20.13
C ALA A 47 -3.95 -14.46 19.40
N LYS A 48 -4.46 -14.38 18.16
CA LYS A 48 -4.87 -15.58 17.41
C LYS A 48 -3.72 -16.32 16.75
N LEU A 49 -2.80 -15.60 16.12
CA LEU A 49 -1.69 -16.22 15.38
C LEU A 49 -0.56 -16.66 16.32
N SER A 50 -0.33 -15.97 17.43
CA SER A 50 0.62 -16.44 18.45
C SER A 50 0.11 -17.69 19.15
N ALA A 51 -1.21 -17.88 19.30
CA ALA A 51 -1.79 -19.13 19.78
C ALA A 51 -1.56 -20.30 18.82
N GLU A 52 -1.30 -20.03 17.54
CA GLU A 52 -0.87 -21.02 16.52
C GLU A 52 0.66 -21.20 16.49
N GLY A 53 1.40 -20.50 17.35
CA GLY A 53 2.86 -20.58 17.41
C GLY A 53 3.60 -19.67 16.42
N ARG A 54 2.93 -18.65 15.85
CA ARG A 54 3.56 -17.68 14.95
C ARG A 54 4.02 -16.43 15.69
N THR A 55 5.15 -15.89 15.26
CA THR A 55 5.55 -14.54 15.66
C THR A 55 4.74 -13.50 14.88
N VAL A 56 4.15 -12.54 15.62
CA VAL A 56 3.44 -11.40 15.04
C VAL A 56 4.03 -10.12 15.61
N VAL A 57 4.37 -9.19 14.73
CA VAL A 57 4.94 -7.89 15.06
C VAL A 57 4.00 -6.81 14.52
N PRO A 58 3.10 -6.28 15.37
CA PRO A 58 2.38 -5.06 15.06
C PRO A 58 3.36 -3.89 15.06
N LEU A 59 3.49 -3.24 13.91
CA LEU A 59 4.39 -2.12 13.74
C LEU A 59 3.81 -0.85 14.40
N SER A 60 4.71 -0.02 14.93
CA SER A 60 4.39 1.21 15.65
C SER A 60 4.95 2.48 14.96
N PHE A 61 5.28 2.37 13.67
CA PHE A 61 5.64 3.55 12.88
C PHE A 61 4.44 4.49 12.81
N CYS A 62 4.64 5.77 13.10
CA CYS A 62 3.68 6.82 12.80
C CYS A 62 2.24 6.60 13.30
N GLU A 63 2.10 6.25 14.58
CA GLU A 63 0.80 5.99 15.20
C GLU A 63 -0.05 7.25 15.44
N SER A 64 -1.34 7.03 15.67
CA SER A 64 -2.30 8.03 16.12
C SER A 64 -2.30 9.27 15.22
N THR A 65 -1.94 10.45 15.72
CA THR A 65 -1.92 11.68 14.93
C THR A 65 -0.85 11.68 13.85
N CYS A 66 0.28 10.98 14.03
CA CYS A 66 1.32 10.90 12.99
C CYS A 66 0.76 10.27 11.72
N SER A 67 -0.12 9.26 11.81
CA SER A 67 -0.70 8.60 10.63
C SER A 67 -1.52 9.53 9.72
N LEU A 68 -1.81 10.76 10.17
CA LEU A 68 -2.40 11.80 9.35
C LEU A 68 -1.38 12.44 8.39
N GLU A 69 -0.08 12.41 8.70
CA GLU A 69 1.01 12.87 7.83
C GLU A 69 0.94 12.20 6.46
N ALA A 70 1.45 12.86 5.41
CA ALA A 70 1.53 12.29 4.08
C ALA A 70 2.16 10.88 4.06
N ILE A 71 1.57 9.96 3.31
CA ILE A 71 2.01 8.55 3.27
C ILE A 71 3.46 8.42 2.79
N VAL A 72 3.91 9.31 1.91
CA VAL A 72 5.31 9.36 1.45
C VAL A 72 6.31 9.57 2.59
N LEU A 73 5.89 10.14 3.72
CA LEU A 73 6.70 10.30 4.94
C LEU A 73 6.58 9.09 5.89
N GLN A 74 5.50 8.32 5.78
CA GLN A 74 5.27 7.13 6.58
C GLN A 74 6.04 5.91 6.06
N VAL A 75 6.13 5.75 4.73
CA VAL A 75 6.78 4.60 4.08
C VAL A 75 8.23 4.40 4.54
N PRO A 76 9.10 5.43 4.56
CA PRO A 76 10.47 5.27 5.06
C PRO A 76 10.53 4.87 6.55
N LYS A 77 9.61 5.39 7.38
CA LYS A 77 9.52 5.03 8.82
C LYS A 77 9.15 3.55 8.97
N ALA A 78 8.21 3.06 8.17
CA ALA A 78 7.80 1.66 8.17
C ALA A 78 8.91 0.73 7.66
N ILE A 79 9.61 1.10 6.58
CA ILE A 79 10.78 0.35 6.07
C ILE A 79 11.85 0.22 7.16
N ALA A 80 12.17 1.33 7.85
CA ALA A 80 13.17 1.34 8.91
C ALA A 80 12.81 0.35 10.02
N GLN A 81 11.56 0.36 10.47
CA GLN A 81 11.10 -0.54 11.53
C GLN A 81 11.09 -2.01 11.08
N VAL A 82 10.66 -2.32 9.86
CA VAL A 82 10.72 -3.69 9.31
C VAL A 82 12.17 -4.17 9.27
N ARG A 83 13.11 -3.35 8.76
CA ARG A 83 14.53 -3.71 8.69
C ARG A 83 15.13 -3.92 10.08
N GLU A 84 14.79 -3.06 11.05
CA GLU A 84 15.23 -3.20 12.44
C GLU A 84 14.81 -4.56 13.01
N VAL A 85 13.53 -4.92 12.88
CA VAL A 85 13.00 -6.20 13.38
C VAL A 85 13.66 -7.39 12.69
N VAL A 86 13.76 -7.37 11.35
CA VAL A 86 14.38 -8.45 10.58
C VAL A 86 15.86 -8.62 10.93
N SER A 87 16.59 -7.52 11.15
CA SER A 87 18.02 -7.59 11.49
C SER A 87 18.30 -8.19 12.87
N ASN A 88 17.29 -8.19 13.75
CA ASN A 88 17.40 -8.64 15.14
C ASN A 88 16.80 -10.03 15.40
N SER A 89 16.23 -10.70 14.39
CA SER A 89 15.60 -12.01 14.56
C SER A 89 15.72 -12.90 13.32
N SER A 90 16.33 -14.08 13.49
CA SER A 90 16.47 -15.08 12.43
C SER A 90 15.14 -15.74 12.02
N GLU A 91 14.06 -15.55 12.78
CA GLU A 91 12.73 -16.07 12.42
C GLU A 91 12.21 -15.50 11.09
N PHE A 92 12.75 -14.35 10.66
CA PHE A 92 12.39 -13.66 9.43
C PHE A 92 13.28 -14.02 8.23
N ASP A 93 14.29 -14.89 8.42
CA ASP A 93 15.28 -15.20 7.38
C ASP A 93 14.67 -15.91 6.16
N ASP A 94 13.67 -16.76 6.38
CA ASP A 94 12.94 -17.49 5.33
C ASP A 94 11.80 -16.66 4.71
N GLY A 95 11.60 -15.44 5.20
CA GLY A 95 10.58 -14.51 4.73
C GLY A 95 9.46 -14.29 5.73
N TYR A 96 8.47 -13.49 5.33
CA TYR A 96 7.41 -13.04 6.23
C TYR A 96 6.13 -12.67 5.49
N ILE A 97 5.06 -12.49 6.26
CA ILE A 97 3.75 -12.07 5.76
C ILE A 97 3.52 -10.61 6.16
N PHE A 98 2.97 -9.82 5.25
CA PHE A 98 2.44 -8.50 5.57
C PHE A 98 0.92 -8.54 5.66
N ILE A 99 0.37 -7.99 6.74
CA ILE A 99 -1.06 -7.70 6.89
C ILE A 99 -1.22 -6.17 7.03
N GLY A 100 -1.90 -5.54 6.09
CA GLY A 100 -2.16 -4.10 6.14
C GLY A 100 -3.64 -3.77 6.20
N HIS A 101 -4.06 -3.07 7.25
CA HIS A 101 -5.44 -2.66 7.45
C HIS A 101 -5.67 -1.20 7.02
N SER A 102 -6.74 -0.93 6.27
CA SER A 102 -7.14 0.44 5.89
C SER A 102 -6.00 1.21 5.20
N GLN A 103 -5.61 2.39 5.69
CA GLN A 103 -4.42 3.12 5.22
C GLN A 103 -3.13 2.29 5.29
N GLY A 104 -2.99 1.42 6.30
CA GLY A 104 -1.88 0.49 6.43
C GLY A 104 -1.78 -0.49 5.26
N GLY A 105 -2.88 -0.75 4.54
CA GLY A 105 -2.86 -1.45 3.26
C GLY A 105 -2.09 -0.66 2.18
N ALA A 106 -2.34 0.64 2.04
CA ALA A 106 -1.58 1.46 1.09
C ALA A 106 -0.11 1.60 1.49
N VAL A 107 0.18 1.80 2.78
CA VAL A 107 1.55 1.89 3.31
C VAL A 107 2.32 0.59 3.08
N SER A 108 1.75 -0.56 3.48
CA SER A 108 2.42 -1.86 3.35
C SER A 108 2.74 -2.24 1.90
N ARG A 109 1.85 -1.93 0.94
CA ARG A 109 2.16 -2.09 -0.49
C ARG A 109 3.32 -1.20 -0.91
N ALA A 110 3.31 0.07 -0.51
CA ALA A 110 4.40 0.98 -0.83
C ALA A 110 5.73 0.53 -0.22
N VAL A 111 5.72 -0.03 1.00
CA VAL A 111 6.91 -0.66 1.61
C VAL A 111 7.42 -1.82 0.77
N ILE A 112 6.54 -2.74 0.33
CA ILE A 112 6.91 -3.84 -0.58
C ILE A 112 7.56 -3.27 -1.84
N GLU A 113 6.94 -2.28 -2.47
CA GLU A 113 7.41 -1.74 -3.73
C GLU A 113 8.72 -0.94 -3.60
N GLU A 114 8.98 -0.28 -2.47
CA GLU A 114 10.19 0.53 -2.26
C GLU A 114 11.36 -0.21 -1.61
N MET A 115 11.11 -1.29 -0.85
CA MET A 115 12.14 -2.02 -0.10
C MET A 115 12.74 -3.16 -0.93
N ASP A 116 13.74 -2.88 -1.77
CA ASP A 116 14.35 -3.87 -2.70
C ASP A 116 14.80 -5.19 -2.04
N ASP A 117 15.16 -5.16 -0.77
CA ASP A 117 15.63 -6.29 0.04
C ASP A 117 14.51 -7.02 0.80
N HIS A 118 13.24 -6.70 0.57
CA HIS A 118 12.14 -7.34 1.29
C HIS A 118 12.07 -8.85 1.01
N LYS A 119 11.74 -9.63 2.05
CA LYS A 119 11.43 -11.07 1.94
C LYS A 119 9.95 -11.38 2.18
N VAL A 120 9.06 -10.41 1.94
CA VAL A 120 7.60 -10.63 1.97
C VAL A 120 7.22 -11.73 0.99
N LYS A 121 6.57 -12.79 1.47
CA LYS A 121 6.09 -13.91 0.67
C LYS A 121 4.61 -13.82 0.37
N ARG A 122 3.82 -13.45 1.39
CA ARG A 122 2.37 -13.25 1.26
C ARG A 122 2.00 -11.85 1.71
N TYR A 123 1.18 -11.19 0.90
CA TYR A 123 0.59 -9.91 1.24
C TYR A 123 -0.91 -10.06 1.46
N ILE A 124 -1.43 -9.50 2.55
CA ILE A 124 -2.85 -9.51 2.90
C ILE A 124 -3.26 -8.06 3.16
N SER A 125 -4.17 -7.55 2.35
CA SER A 125 -4.72 -6.21 2.51
C SER A 125 -6.17 -6.29 2.96
N THR A 126 -6.47 -5.77 4.16
CA THR A 126 -7.82 -5.77 4.75
C THR A 126 -8.40 -4.38 4.74
N ALA A 127 -9.45 -4.16 3.94
CA ALA A 127 -10.02 -2.85 3.66
C ALA A 127 -8.97 -1.82 3.18
N GLY A 128 -7.90 -2.29 2.51
CA GLY A 128 -6.77 -1.45 2.14
C GLY A 128 -7.10 -0.45 1.03
N LEU A 129 -6.56 0.76 1.14
CA LEU A 129 -6.78 1.85 0.18
C LEU A 129 -5.97 1.70 -1.13
N GLN A 130 -5.96 0.50 -1.72
CA GLN A 130 -5.10 0.14 -2.85
C GLN A 130 -5.31 1.01 -4.09
N ASN A 131 -6.57 1.33 -4.38
CA ASN A 131 -6.94 2.23 -5.48
C ASN A 131 -7.47 3.57 -4.94
N GLY A 132 -7.16 3.89 -3.69
CA GLY A 132 -7.63 5.07 -2.99
C GLY A 132 -9.08 5.00 -2.51
N GLN A 133 -9.50 6.10 -1.91
CA GLN A 133 -10.85 6.34 -1.42
C GLN A 133 -11.55 7.34 -2.34
N PHE A 134 -12.75 6.99 -2.77
CA PHE A 134 -13.69 7.91 -3.42
C PHE A 134 -15.03 7.82 -2.69
N ILE A 135 -15.56 8.95 -2.25
CA ILE A 135 -16.81 8.98 -1.49
C ILE A 135 -17.97 9.01 -2.49
N GLY A 136 -18.52 7.82 -2.77
CA GLY A 136 -19.71 7.65 -3.59
C GLY A 136 -21.02 7.93 -2.82
N PRO A 137 -22.18 7.94 -3.49
CA PRO A 137 -23.47 8.35 -2.92
C PRO A 137 -23.92 7.55 -1.69
N ASP A 138 -23.62 6.24 -1.58
CA ASP A 138 -23.97 5.46 -0.37
C ASP A 138 -23.13 5.89 0.86
N LYS A 139 -21.92 6.42 0.58
CA LYS A 139 -21.01 7.23 1.42
C LYS A 139 -21.64 8.35 2.22
N VAL A 140 -22.50 9.03 1.46
CA VAL A 140 -22.89 10.41 1.63
C VAL A 140 -23.94 10.48 2.73
N GLU A 141 -24.94 9.61 2.72
CA GLU A 141 -25.98 9.60 3.76
C GLU A 141 -25.43 9.36 5.17
N VAL A 142 -24.43 8.49 5.32
CA VAL A 142 -23.78 8.22 6.62
C VAL A 142 -22.90 9.39 7.05
N SER A 143 -22.20 10.02 6.10
CA SER A 143 -21.39 11.21 6.37
C SER A 143 -22.28 12.39 6.73
N ILE A 144 -23.34 12.65 5.97
CA ILE A 144 -24.39 13.66 6.24
C ILE A 144 -24.99 13.48 7.62
N LYS A 145 -25.45 12.26 7.95
CA LYS A 145 -26.15 11.98 9.21
C LYS A 145 -25.30 12.25 10.44
N ASN A 146 -23.97 12.20 10.31
CA ASN A 146 -23.03 12.36 11.41
C ASN A 146 -22.21 13.66 11.35
N ASP A 147 -22.47 14.55 10.39
CA ASP A 147 -21.69 15.78 10.12
C ASP A 147 -20.23 15.52 9.66
N ALA A 148 -20.06 14.48 8.84
CA ALA A 148 -18.80 14.04 8.23
C ALA A 148 -17.57 14.01 9.17
N PRO A 149 -17.70 13.52 10.41
CA PRO A 149 -16.71 13.74 11.46
C PRO A 149 -15.43 12.95 11.19
N PHE A 150 -15.55 11.86 10.43
CA PHE A 150 -14.39 11.09 9.98
C PHE A 150 -13.53 11.92 9.04
N LEU A 151 -14.10 12.53 7.98
CA LEU A 151 -13.35 13.30 6.98
C LEU A 151 -12.74 14.57 7.59
N ALA A 152 -13.51 15.27 8.41
CA ALA A 152 -13.04 16.45 9.15
C ALA A 152 -11.88 16.12 10.11
N ALA A 153 -11.76 14.87 10.56
CA ALA A 153 -10.64 14.43 11.39
C ALA A 153 -9.38 14.05 10.60
N LEU A 154 -9.43 13.96 9.26
CA LEU A 154 -8.29 13.58 8.43
C LEU A 154 -7.48 14.77 7.93
N VAL A 155 -8.12 15.93 7.79
CA VAL A 155 -7.53 17.17 7.27
C VAL A 155 -8.05 18.34 8.10
N PRO A 156 -7.18 19.23 8.61
CA PRO A 156 -7.62 20.39 9.38
C PRO A 156 -8.45 21.37 8.54
N GLU A 157 -9.38 22.05 9.21
CA GLU A 157 -10.28 23.04 8.60
C GLU A 157 -9.54 24.15 7.85
N THR A 158 -8.35 24.54 8.33
CA THR A 158 -7.50 25.57 7.71
C THR A 158 -7.01 25.21 6.32
N MET A 159 -7.07 23.94 5.94
CA MET A 159 -6.78 23.50 4.57
C MET A 159 -8.04 23.12 3.81
N PHE A 160 -8.95 22.36 4.42
CA PHE A 160 -10.21 22.01 3.77
C PHE A 160 -11.35 21.96 4.78
N ASN A 161 -12.24 22.93 4.69
CA ASN A 161 -13.37 23.06 5.61
C ASN A 161 -14.53 22.16 5.18
N TYR A 162 -14.59 20.95 5.72
CA TYR A 162 -15.72 20.03 5.49
C TYR A 162 -17.05 20.54 6.04
N SER A 163 -17.03 21.38 7.08
CA SER A 163 -18.24 21.96 7.70
C SER A 163 -18.89 23.05 6.86
N ALA A 164 -18.23 23.51 5.79
CA ALA A 164 -18.80 24.46 4.83
C ALA A 164 -19.81 23.82 3.85
N TYR A 165 -19.97 22.49 3.88
CA TYR A 165 -20.79 21.74 2.93
C TYR A 165 -22.07 21.23 3.59
N GLY A 166 -23.21 21.51 2.95
CA GLY A 166 -24.50 20.94 3.36
C GLY A 166 -24.70 19.53 2.83
N PRO A 167 -25.77 18.84 3.26
CA PRO A 167 -26.05 17.47 2.85
C PRO A 167 -25.99 17.22 1.33
N GLU A 168 -26.64 18.08 0.54
CA GLU A 168 -26.69 17.93 -0.91
C GLU A 168 -25.32 18.08 -1.58
N ASP A 169 -24.40 18.83 -0.98
CA ASP A 169 -23.08 19.07 -1.55
C ASP A 169 -22.19 17.82 -1.55
N PHE A 170 -22.49 16.85 -0.67
CA PHE A 170 -21.79 15.57 -0.63
C PHE A 170 -22.12 14.68 -1.84
N TYR A 171 -23.14 14.99 -2.65
CA TYR A 171 -23.40 14.30 -3.92
C TYR A 171 -22.52 14.81 -5.08
N GLY A 172 -21.26 15.16 -4.80
CA GLY A 172 -20.23 15.41 -5.80
C GLY A 172 -19.63 16.82 -5.77
N LYS A 173 -20.29 17.82 -5.20
CA LYS A 173 -19.73 19.18 -5.11
C LYS A 173 -18.52 19.21 -4.19
N MET A 174 -18.65 18.68 -2.97
CA MET A 174 -17.56 18.60 -2.00
C MET A 174 -16.36 17.81 -2.57
N GLN A 175 -16.61 16.66 -3.20
CA GLN A 175 -15.56 15.84 -3.81
C GLN A 175 -14.84 16.58 -4.93
N LYS A 176 -15.60 17.31 -5.78
CA LYS A 176 -15.02 18.15 -6.83
C LYS A 176 -14.15 19.25 -6.23
N ASP A 177 -14.64 19.95 -5.22
CA ASP A 177 -13.92 21.06 -4.59
C ASP A 177 -12.66 20.55 -3.86
N TYR A 178 -12.72 19.38 -3.22
CA TYR A 178 -11.55 18.73 -2.62
C TYR A 178 -10.49 18.36 -3.68
N VAL A 179 -10.91 17.85 -4.84
CA VAL A 179 -10.01 17.54 -5.95
C VAL A 179 -9.39 18.81 -6.54
N LEU A 180 -10.18 19.86 -6.75
CA LEU A 180 -9.67 21.15 -7.23
C LEU A 180 -8.66 21.74 -6.25
N TYR A 181 -8.97 21.74 -4.96
CA TYR A 181 -8.05 22.16 -3.92
C TYR A 181 -6.73 21.37 -3.97
N SER A 182 -6.80 20.05 -4.14
CA SER A 182 -5.62 19.17 -4.22
C SER A 182 -4.72 19.48 -5.43
N ILE A 183 -5.32 19.91 -6.55
CA ILE A 183 -4.62 20.29 -7.78
C ILE A 183 -4.00 21.68 -7.66
N GLU A 184 -4.73 22.62 -7.07
CA GLU A 184 -4.31 24.02 -6.89
C GLU A 184 -3.27 24.17 -5.76
N ASN A 185 -3.27 23.24 -4.80
CA ASN A 185 -2.37 23.23 -3.64
C ASN A 185 -1.60 21.90 -3.58
N PRO A 186 -0.68 21.63 -4.52
CA PRO A 186 0.01 20.33 -4.60
C PRO A 186 0.79 19.97 -3.33
N ASP A 187 1.27 20.96 -2.56
CA ASP A 187 1.97 20.76 -1.30
C ASP A 187 1.11 20.11 -0.20
N ALA A 188 -0.22 20.20 -0.32
CA ALA A 188 -1.15 19.54 0.62
C ALA A 188 -0.93 18.02 0.66
N GLN A 189 -0.54 17.43 -0.49
CA GLN A 189 -0.20 16.01 -0.57
C GLN A 189 1.09 15.64 0.17
N TYR A 190 2.00 16.58 0.43
CA TYR A 190 3.19 16.35 1.28
C TYR A 190 2.90 16.56 2.76
N THR A 191 1.69 17.03 3.09
CA THR A 191 1.31 17.36 4.46
C THR A 191 0.37 16.31 5.04
N TYR A 192 -0.70 15.93 4.33
CA TYR A 192 -1.71 14.99 4.86
C TYR A 192 -1.99 13.82 3.94
N SER A 193 -2.08 12.63 4.54
CA SER A 193 -2.31 11.35 3.87
C SER A 193 -3.61 11.28 3.09
N GLN A 194 -4.66 11.98 3.51
CA GLN A 194 -5.94 11.95 2.82
C GLN A 194 -5.82 12.40 1.37
N PHE A 195 -4.97 13.39 1.10
CA PHE A 195 -4.72 13.85 -0.27
C PHE A 195 -3.97 12.79 -1.11
N ASN A 196 -3.13 11.97 -0.48
CA ASN A 196 -2.42 10.87 -1.16
C ASN A 196 -3.37 9.75 -1.58
N VAL A 197 -4.34 9.40 -0.73
CA VAL A 197 -5.28 8.28 -0.98
C VAL A 197 -6.56 8.72 -1.65
N ASN A 198 -6.78 10.02 -1.86
CA ASN A 198 -7.96 10.50 -2.57
C ASN A 198 -7.95 10.05 -4.04
N ARG A 199 -9.00 9.34 -4.45
CA ARG A 199 -9.22 8.87 -5.82
C ARG A 199 -10.35 9.67 -6.44
N TRP A 200 -10.18 10.16 -7.67
CA TRP A 200 -11.24 10.81 -8.43
C TRP A 200 -11.39 10.22 -9.84
N PRO A 201 -12.60 10.30 -10.46
CA PRO A 201 -12.95 9.51 -11.64
C PRO A 201 -12.19 9.91 -12.91
N GLN A 202 -11.75 11.17 -13.03
CA GLN A 202 -11.00 11.65 -14.20
C GLN A 202 -9.56 11.11 -14.14
N PHE A 203 -9.25 10.10 -14.98
CA PHE A 203 -7.96 9.40 -14.93
C PHE A 203 -6.76 10.29 -15.28
N GLY A 204 -6.86 11.13 -16.30
CA GLY A 204 -5.78 12.00 -16.75
C GLY A 204 -5.26 12.92 -15.64
N SER A 205 -6.13 13.74 -15.06
CA SER A 205 -5.79 14.65 -13.95
C SER A 205 -5.38 13.89 -12.71
N PHE A 206 -5.99 12.74 -12.42
CA PHE A 206 -5.56 11.89 -11.31
C PHE A 206 -4.14 11.39 -11.47
N SER A 207 -3.83 10.80 -12.62
CA SER A 207 -2.54 10.19 -12.91
C SER A 207 -1.38 11.20 -12.91
N THR A 208 -1.68 12.48 -13.10
CA THR A 208 -0.69 13.57 -13.14
C THR A 208 -0.61 14.38 -11.86
N ALA A 209 -1.72 14.58 -11.14
CA ALA A 209 -1.74 15.45 -9.98
C ALA A 209 -1.57 14.69 -8.66
N ASN A 210 -2.07 13.47 -8.53
CA ASN A 210 -1.83 12.65 -7.34
C ASN A 210 -0.42 12.04 -7.44
N PHE A 211 0.47 12.30 -6.48
CA PHE A 211 1.85 11.81 -6.56
C PHE A 211 2.09 10.48 -5.84
N PHE A 212 1.09 9.92 -5.17
CA PHE A 212 1.22 8.69 -4.41
C PHE A 212 0.57 7.52 -5.14
N LEU A 213 -0.76 7.54 -5.28
CA LEU A 213 -1.49 6.39 -5.84
C LEU A 213 -1.05 6.04 -7.27
N PRO A 214 -0.84 6.99 -8.21
CA PRO A 214 -0.35 6.64 -9.54
C PRO A 214 1.02 5.96 -9.54
N VAL A 215 1.90 6.32 -8.61
CA VAL A 215 3.25 5.74 -8.48
C VAL A 215 3.14 4.26 -8.09
N TYR A 216 2.40 3.96 -7.04
CA TYR A 216 2.26 2.60 -6.52
C TYR A 216 1.28 1.76 -7.34
N ASN A 217 0.32 2.38 -8.04
CA ASN A 217 -0.50 1.69 -9.04
C ASN A 217 0.21 1.52 -10.38
N ASN A 218 1.47 1.95 -10.50
CA ASN A 218 2.28 1.79 -11.70
C ASN A 218 1.63 2.40 -12.96
N VAL A 219 0.93 3.52 -12.78
CA VAL A 219 0.24 4.31 -13.83
C VAL A 219 0.72 5.76 -13.90
N ASN A 220 1.70 6.14 -13.09
CA ASN A 220 2.35 7.44 -13.17
C ASN A 220 3.03 7.62 -14.53
N ARG A 221 2.98 8.86 -15.05
CA ARG A 221 3.59 9.20 -16.33
C ARG A 221 5.08 9.48 -16.16
N CYS A 222 5.93 8.70 -16.80
CA CYS A 222 7.34 9.04 -16.99
C CYS A 222 7.51 9.86 -18.28
N LEU A 223 8.18 11.01 -18.20
CA LEU A 223 8.43 11.85 -19.36
C LEU A 223 9.50 11.21 -20.27
N PRO A 224 9.47 11.45 -21.59
CA PRO A 224 10.57 11.04 -22.47
C PRO A 224 11.91 11.56 -21.95
N GLY A 225 12.88 10.67 -21.77
CA GLY A 225 14.21 10.99 -21.23
C GLY A 225 14.34 10.84 -19.71
N ASP A 226 13.24 10.66 -18.97
CA ASP A 226 13.28 10.37 -17.54
C ASP A 226 13.57 8.89 -17.28
N ASN A 227 14.83 8.52 -17.48
CA ASN A 227 15.31 7.15 -17.31
C ASN A 227 15.15 6.67 -15.85
N GLN A 228 15.24 7.58 -14.87
CA GLN A 228 15.08 7.24 -13.47
C GLN A 228 13.63 6.86 -13.16
N CYS A 229 12.65 7.63 -13.63
CA CYS A 229 11.23 7.28 -13.47
C CYS A 229 10.91 5.91 -14.08
N ILE A 230 11.40 5.64 -15.29
CA ILE A 230 11.18 4.36 -15.98
C ILE A 230 11.84 3.21 -15.21
N TYR A 231 13.06 3.43 -14.70
CA TYR A 231 13.76 2.46 -13.87
C TYR A 231 12.98 2.17 -12.58
N ASP A 232 12.59 3.20 -11.84
CA ASP A 232 11.88 3.05 -10.56
C ASP A 232 10.51 2.40 -10.73
N GLN A 233 9.79 2.72 -11.81
CA GLN A 233 8.54 2.05 -12.16
C GLN A 233 8.76 0.54 -12.36
N LYS A 234 9.79 0.15 -13.11
CA LYS A 234 10.15 -1.27 -13.30
C LYS A 234 10.59 -1.93 -12.00
N ARG A 235 11.38 -1.23 -11.17
CA ARG A 235 11.90 -1.71 -9.89
C ARG A 235 10.76 -1.99 -8.91
N ARG A 236 9.85 -1.04 -8.68
CA ARG A 236 8.67 -1.22 -7.84
C ARG A 236 7.83 -2.41 -8.28
N LYS A 237 7.55 -2.50 -9.59
CA LYS A 237 6.83 -3.65 -10.16
C LYS A 237 7.57 -4.96 -9.89
N ALA A 238 8.88 -5.00 -10.09
CA ALA A 238 9.68 -6.20 -9.84
C ALA A 238 9.67 -6.60 -8.36
N ASN A 239 9.71 -5.64 -7.44
CA ASN A 239 9.58 -5.89 -6.00
C ASN A 239 8.22 -6.49 -5.66
N PHE A 240 7.11 -5.88 -6.12
CA PHE A 240 5.78 -6.44 -5.89
C PHE A 240 5.62 -7.86 -6.45
N LEU A 241 6.26 -8.17 -7.59
CA LEU A 241 6.24 -9.50 -8.19
C LEU A 241 7.11 -10.55 -7.48
N LYS A 242 7.86 -10.18 -6.43
CA LYS A 242 8.52 -11.16 -5.53
C LYS A 242 7.52 -11.87 -4.61
N LEU A 243 6.32 -11.31 -4.43
CA LEU A 243 5.25 -11.95 -3.66
C LEU A 243 4.84 -13.26 -4.34
N GLU A 244 4.64 -14.29 -3.52
CA GLU A 244 4.08 -15.56 -3.98
C GLU A 244 2.55 -15.50 -4.01
N GLU A 245 1.95 -14.75 -3.07
CA GLU A 245 0.51 -14.51 -3.03
C GLU A 245 0.17 -13.09 -2.53
N ALA A 246 -0.89 -12.51 -3.10
CA ALA A 246 -1.48 -11.26 -2.63
C ALA A 246 -3.00 -11.39 -2.52
N HIS A 247 -3.54 -11.13 -1.33
CA HIS A 247 -4.96 -11.25 -1.00
C HIS A 247 -5.52 -9.87 -0.68
N PHE A 248 -6.58 -9.47 -1.38
CA PHE A 248 -7.22 -8.18 -1.23
C PHE A 248 -8.66 -8.35 -0.77
N PHE A 249 -8.93 -7.99 0.49
CA PHE A 249 -10.25 -8.03 1.08
C PHE A 249 -10.83 -6.62 1.11
N ALA A 250 -11.86 -6.37 0.32
CA ALA A 250 -12.59 -5.10 0.38
C ALA A 250 -13.52 -5.10 1.59
N SER A 251 -13.59 -3.97 2.30
CA SER A 251 -14.76 -3.69 3.15
C SER A 251 -15.88 -3.20 2.24
N PRO A 252 -17.16 -3.49 2.53
CA PRO A 252 -18.24 -2.67 1.99
C PRO A 252 -17.89 -1.21 2.27
N ALA A 253 -17.94 -0.39 1.21
CA ALA A 253 -17.64 1.02 1.25
C ALA A 253 -18.46 1.68 2.34
#